data_AF-A0A424LJK2-F1
#
_entry.id   AF-A0A424LJK2-F1
#
_cell.length_a   1.000
_cell.length_b   1.000
_cell.length_c   1.000
_cell.angle_alpha   90.00
_cell.angle_beta   90.00
_cell.angle_gamma   90.00
#
_symmetry.space_group_name_H-M   'P 1'
#
loop_
_entity.id
_entity.type
_entity.pdbx_description
1 polymer ?
#
loop_
_entity_poly.entity_id
_entity_poly.type
_entity_poly.pdbx_seq_one_letter_code
_entity_poly.pdbx_strand_id
1 'polypeptide(L)'
;MNPIFDFFLGPYEDRELSLIILEATAFFFGIASVVYAKKEDILVYPTGLVATVITTYIFFTDRLFGDMMMNFYYSIMSIYGWWNWARRKNDREFVVHITRTNIKEKWIGFGFFLLTMLVTYGVYRVFGAKIGPTNYVDIFTSGIFFTAMWYMANKKLENWTLWILGDLITVPLYAYRGWGMFSLQYLIFTVLAIQGYIAWKKNLSNSLQTS
;
A
#
# COMPACT_ATOMS: atom_id res chain seq x y z
N MET A 1 -15.06 11.60 -29.20
CA MET A 1 -14.58 11.52 -27.81
C MET A 1 -13.21 10.86 -27.86
N ASN A 2 -12.21 11.39 -27.15
CA ASN A 2 -10.85 10.90 -27.22
C ASN A 2 -10.74 9.72 -26.23
N PRO A 3 -10.47 8.48 -26.68
CA PRO A 3 -10.52 7.29 -25.82
C PRO A 3 -9.54 7.35 -24.63
N ILE A 4 -8.48 8.17 -24.73
CA ILE A 4 -7.57 8.44 -23.62
C ILE A 4 -8.26 9.31 -22.56
N PHE A 5 -9.03 10.31 -22.99
CA PHE A 5 -9.77 11.19 -22.09
C PHE A 5 -10.86 10.41 -21.35
N ASP A 6 -11.61 9.56 -22.05
CA ASP A 6 -12.66 8.73 -21.44
C ASP A 6 -12.08 7.71 -20.44
N PHE A 7 -10.87 7.18 -20.69
CA PHE A 7 -10.19 6.25 -19.80
C PHE A 7 -9.71 6.89 -18.48
N PHE A 8 -9.26 8.15 -18.52
CA PHE A 8 -8.79 8.86 -17.32
C PHE A 8 -9.89 9.65 -16.61
N LEU A 9 -10.81 10.26 -17.36
CA LEU A 9 -11.76 11.23 -16.85
C LEU A 9 -13.21 10.72 -16.88
N GLY A 10 -13.51 9.69 -17.68
CA GLY A 10 -14.83 9.06 -17.73
C GLY A 10 -15.38 8.63 -16.37
N PRO A 11 -14.57 8.04 -15.46
CA PRO A 11 -15.03 7.71 -14.10
C PRO A 11 -15.40 8.92 -13.22
N TYR A 12 -15.04 10.14 -13.63
CA TYR A 12 -15.25 11.37 -12.85
C TYR A 12 -16.34 12.28 -13.46
N GLU A 13 -16.86 12.00 -14.66
CA GLU A 13 -17.85 12.86 -15.35
C GLU A 13 -19.16 13.02 -14.56
N ASP A 14 -19.62 11.95 -13.90
CA ASP A 14 -20.86 11.93 -13.12
C ASP A 14 -20.63 12.02 -11.60
N ARG A 15 -19.39 12.27 -11.16
CA ARG A 15 -19.03 12.22 -9.74
C ARG A 15 -19.13 13.58 -9.08
N GLU A 16 -19.60 13.59 -7.83
CA GLU A 16 -19.69 14.82 -7.05
C GLU A 16 -18.31 15.47 -6.85
N LEU A 17 -18.22 16.78 -7.09
CA LEU A 17 -16.95 17.53 -7.02
C LEU A 17 -16.28 17.43 -5.63
N SER A 18 -17.07 17.30 -4.57
CA SER A 18 -16.58 17.05 -3.20
C SER A 18 -15.80 15.73 -3.09
N LEU A 19 -16.31 14.65 -3.70
CA LEU A 19 -15.65 13.33 -3.73
C LEU A 19 -14.38 13.35 -4.59
N ILE A 20 -14.37 14.11 -5.70
CA ILE A 20 -13.18 14.28 -6.54
C ILE A 20 -12.07 14.98 -5.75
N ILE A 21 -12.38 16.04 -5.02
CA ILE A 21 -11.40 16.76 -4.18
C ILE A 21 -10.86 15.84 -3.07
N LEU A 22 -11.73 15.04 -2.44
CA LEU A 22 -11.32 14.08 -1.43
C LEU A 22 -10.39 13.01 -2.03
N GLU A 23 -10.72 12.46 -3.19
CA GLU A 23 -9.87 11.47 -3.86
C GLU A 23 -8.51 12.06 -4.24
N ALA A 24 -8.48 13.27 -4.81
CA ALA A 24 -7.24 13.96 -5.14
C ALA A 24 -6.37 14.22 -3.89
N THR A 25 -7.02 14.55 -2.76
CA THR A 25 -6.34 14.72 -1.47
C THR A 25 -5.76 13.39 -0.99
N ALA A 26 -6.54 12.31 -1.02
CA ALA A 26 -6.08 10.97 -0.63
C ALA A 26 -4.92 10.49 -1.51
N PHE A 27 -4.98 10.74 -2.82
CA PHE A 27 -3.93 10.45 -3.78
C PHE A 27 -2.63 11.19 -3.43
N PHE A 28 -2.71 12.50 -3.17
CA PHE A 28 -1.54 13.31 -2.81
C PHE A 28 -0.91 12.85 -1.50
N PHE A 29 -1.71 12.63 -0.46
CA PHE A 29 -1.21 12.13 0.83
C PHE A 29 -0.66 10.71 0.74
N GLY A 30 -1.23 9.86 -0.13
CA GLY A 30 -0.70 8.53 -0.42
C GLY A 30 0.70 8.59 -1.04
N ILE A 31 0.91 9.43 -2.05
CA ILE A 31 2.24 9.66 -2.64
C ILE A 31 3.21 10.24 -1.59
N ALA A 32 2.77 11.24 -0.83
CA ALA A 32 3.59 11.84 0.23
C ALA A 32 4.03 10.77 1.24
N SER A 33 3.13 9.87 1.65
CA SER A 33 3.43 8.76 2.56
C SER A 33 4.56 7.87 2.02
N VAL A 34 4.49 7.44 0.76
CA VAL A 34 5.55 6.62 0.14
C VAL A 34 6.88 7.38 0.05
N VAL A 35 6.85 8.70 -0.21
CA VAL A 35 8.05 9.54 -0.20
C VAL A 35 8.67 9.62 1.19
N TYR A 36 7.86 9.79 2.24
CA TYR A 36 8.34 9.76 3.63
C TYR A 36 8.87 8.39 4.02
N ALA A 37 8.22 7.31 3.58
CA ALA A 37 8.71 5.94 3.78
C ALA A 37 10.10 5.74 3.19
N LYS A 38 10.32 6.21 1.94
CA LYS A 38 11.62 6.19 1.29
C LYS A 38 12.68 6.92 2.11
N LYS A 39 12.33 8.06 2.72
CA LYS A 39 13.22 8.86 3.58
C LYS A 39 13.40 8.28 4.98
N GLU A 40 12.75 7.17 5.31
CA GLU A 40 12.71 6.60 6.66
C GLU A 40 12.14 7.60 7.71
N ASP A 41 11.23 8.46 7.25
CA ASP A 41 10.58 9.47 8.10
C ASP A 41 9.30 8.91 8.72
N ILE A 42 9.10 9.18 10.02
CA ILE A 42 7.91 8.77 10.77
C ILE A 42 6.62 9.39 10.20
N LEU A 43 6.74 10.48 9.44
CA LEU A 43 5.62 11.14 8.75
C LEU A 43 4.92 10.26 7.70
N VAL A 44 5.50 9.11 7.33
CA VAL A 44 4.84 8.08 6.50
C VAL A 44 3.48 7.68 7.06
N TYR A 45 3.37 7.54 8.39
CA TYR A 45 2.17 7.05 9.03
C TYR A 45 1.04 8.07 9.14
N PRO A 46 1.25 9.30 9.64
CA PRO A 46 0.18 10.28 9.67
C PRO A 46 -0.31 10.63 8.27
N THR A 47 0.59 10.74 7.28
CA THR A 47 0.18 10.99 5.89
C THR A 47 -0.58 9.81 5.28
N GLY A 48 -0.15 8.57 5.53
CA GLY A 48 -0.86 7.36 5.11
C GLY A 48 -2.22 7.19 5.80
N LEU A 49 -2.33 7.58 7.07
CA LEU A 49 -3.57 7.53 7.84
C LEU A 49 -4.59 8.54 7.31
N VAL A 50 -4.16 9.77 6.99
CA VAL A 50 -5.03 10.75 6.32
C VAL A 50 -5.54 10.20 4.98
N ALA A 51 -4.68 9.62 4.15
CA ALA A 51 -5.08 9.03 2.87
C ALA A 51 -6.09 7.89 3.06
N THR A 52 -5.79 6.93 3.93
CA THR A 52 -6.64 5.75 4.15
C THR A 52 -7.99 6.09 4.79
N VAL A 53 -8.04 7.06 5.70
CA VAL A 53 -9.31 7.54 6.29
C VAL A 53 -10.19 8.21 5.24
N ILE A 54 -9.61 9.07 4.39
CA ILE A 54 -10.35 9.70 3.29
C ILE A 54 -10.88 8.63 2.31
N THR A 55 -10.04 7.68 1.90
CA THR A 55 -10.44 6.58 1.02
C THR A 55 -11.52 5.70 1.64
N THR A 56 -11.44 5.43 2.95
CA THR A 56 -12.48 4.69 3.69
C THR A 56 -13.82 5.42 3.65
N TYR A 57 -13.82 6.75 3.82
CA TYR A 57 -15.04 7.56 3.71
C TYR A 57 -15.65 7.54 2.30
N ILE A 58 -14.80 7.61 1.27
CA ILE A 58 -15.23 7.49 -0.14
C ILE A 58 -15.90 6.13 -0.38
N PHE A 59 -15.26 5.03 0.03
CA PHE A 59 -15.82 3.69 -0.13
C PHE A 59 -17.08 3.43 0.69
N PHE A 60 -17.20 4.07 1.85
CA PHE A 60 -18.45 4.06 2.61
C PHE A 60 -19.59 4.73 1.84
N THR A 61 -19.31 5.86 1.20
CA THR A 61 -20.28 6.60 0.37
C THR A 61 -20.70 5.77 -0.86
N ASP A 62 -19.73 5.13 -1.51
CA ASP A 62 -19.94 4.29 -2.70
C ASP A 62 -20.47 2.87 -2.36
N ARG A 63 -20.72 2.58 -1.07
CA ARG A 63 -21.17 1.27 -0.54
C ARG A 63 -20.25 0.09 -0.91
N LEU A 64 -18.97 0.38 -1.13
CA LEU A 64 -17.92 -0.58 -1.43
C LEU A 64 -17.29 -1.13 -0.14
N PHE A 65 -18.08 -1.93 0.60
CA PHE A 65 -17.69 -2.43 1.91
C PHE A 65 -16.45 -3.33 1.89
N GLY A 66 -16.19 -4.05 0.78
CA GLY A 66 -15.01 -4.90 0.62
C GLY A 66 -13.71 -4.08 0.60
N ASP A 67 -13.65 -3.05 -0.24
CA ASP A 67 -12.49 -2.15 -0.35
C ASP A 67 -12.33 -1.25 0.90
N MET A 68 -13.45 -0.94 1.56
CA MET A 68 -13.46 -0.26 2.86
C MET A 68 -12.74 -1.08 3.95
N MET A 69 -13.01 -2.39 4.03
CA MET A 69 -12.32 -3.28 4.99
C MET A 69 -10.81 -3.32 4.76
N MET A 70 -10.37 -3.31 3.51
CA MET A 70 -8.95 -3.27 3.16
C MET A 70 -8.28 -1.98 3.63
N ASN A 71 -8.92 -0.82 3.40
CA ASN A 71 -8.39 0.46 3.88
C ASN A 71 -8.41 0.57 5.40
N PHE A 72 -9.39 -0.04 6.06
CA PHE A 72 -9.42 -0.13 7.50
C PHE A 72 -8.23 -0.91 8.05
N TYR A 73 -7.86 -2.02 7.42
CA TYR A 73 -6.61 -2.74 7.74
C TYR A 73 -5.37 -1.85 7.56
N TYR A 74 -5.26 -1.14 6.44
CA TYR A 74 -4.14 -0.21 6.21
C TYR A 74 -4.07 0.90 7.27
N SER A 75 -5.22 1.37 7.76
CA SER A 75 -5.29 2.33 8.86
C SER A 75 -4.74 1.73 10.17
N ILE A 76 -5.18 0.53 10.55
CA ILE A 76 -4.69 -0.18 11.75
C ILE A 76 -3.18 -0.43 11.64
N MET A 77 -2.71 -0.91 10.49
CA MET A 77 -1.29 -1.16 10.26
C MET A 77 -0.47 0.11 10.26
N SER A 78 -1.04 1.23 9.80
CA SER A 78 -0.39 2.54 9.89
C SER A 78 -0.22 2.98 11.34
N ILE A 79 -1.21 2.76 12.21
CA ILE A 79 -1.10 3.02 13.65
C ILE A 79 -0.03 2.11 14.29
N TYR A 80 -0.05 0.81 13.98
CA TYR A 80 0.95 -0.13 14.48
C TYR A 80 2.36 0.25 14.05
N GLY A 81 2.55 0.56 12.76
CA GLY A 81 3.83 0.97 12.22
C GLY A 81 4.30 2.29 12.84
N TRP A 82 3.39 3.24 13.06
CA TRP A 82 3.69 4.49 13.75
C TRP A 82 4.22 4.22 15.14
N TRP A 83 3.53 3.40 15.92
CA TRP A 83 3.98 3.01 17.25
C TRP A 83 5.35 2.32 17.20
N ASN A 84 5.54 1.38 16.26
CA ASN A 84 6.80 0.63 16.16
C ASN A 84 7.99 1.51 15.75
N TRP A 85 7.80 2.47 14.85
CA TRP A 85 8.84 3.42 14.43
C TRP A 85 9.08 4.54 15.44
N ALA A 86 8.07 4.89 16.25
CA ALA A 86 8.19 5.87 17.33
C ALA A 86 9.00 5.33 18.52
N ARG A 87 9.14 3.99 18.66
CA ARG A 87 9.88 3.39 19.77
C ARG A 87 11.38 3.76 19.71
N ARG A 88 11.82 4.45 20.76
CA ARG A 88 13.23 4.78 21.01
C ARG A 88 13.78 3.95 22.17
N LYS A 89 15.04 3.52 22.08
CA LYS A 89 15.78 2.88 23.18
C LYS A 89 16.71 3.93 23.78
N ASN A 90 16.71 4.04 25.11
CA ASN A 90 17.61 4.94 25.87
C ASN A 90 17.62 6.41 25.38
N ASP A 91 16.47 6.94 24.94
CA ASP A 91 16.28 8.33 24.50
C ASP A 91 17.21 8.86 23.39
N ARG A 92 18.06 8.01 22.78
CA ARG A 92 19.08 8.43 21.82
C ARG A 92 19.08 7.65 20.50
N GLU A 93 18.51 6.45 20.46
CA GLU A 93 18.50 5.62 19.23
C GLU A 93 17.10 5.03 18.93
N PHE A 94 16.73 5.02 17.64
CA PHE A 94 15.51 4.35 17.19
C PHE A 94 15.66 2.83 17.39
N VAL A 95 14.67 2.17 17.99
CA VAL A 95 14.71 0.72 18.29
C VAL A 95 14.74 -0.13 17.01
N VAL A 96 14.14 0.39 15.94
CA VAL A 96 13.98 -0.34 14.68
C VAL A 96 14.91 0.30 13.66
N HIS A 97 15.88 -0.49 13.19
CA HIS A 97 16.77 -0.17 12.09
C HIS A 97 16.38 -0.95 10.83
N ILE A 98 16.78 -0.43 9.67
CA ILE A 98 16.63 -1.15 8.41
C ILE A 98 17.41 -2.46 8.53
N THR A 99 16.72 -3.58 8.36
CA THR A 99 17.32 -4.92 8.39
C THR A 99 16.82 -5.76 7.21
N ARG A 100 17.50 -6.87 6.92
CA ARG A 100 16.98 -7.88 6.00
C ARG A 100 16.12 -8.89 6.74
N THR A 101 15.20 -9.52 6.01
CA THR A 101 14.37 -10.59 6.55
C THR A 101 15.19 -11.84 6.88
N ASN A 102 14.96 -12.37 8.08
CA ASN A 102 15.45 -13.70 8.45
C ASN A 102 14.47 -14.79 7.97
N ILE A 103 14.90 -16.05 7.87
CA ILE A 103 14.09 -17.21 7.47
C ILE A 103 12.80 -17.32 8.29
N LYS A 104 12.86 -17.09 9.61
CA LYS A 104 11.68 -17.07 10.48
C LYS A 104 10.67 -15.99 10.09
N GLU A 105 11.15 -14.79 9.77
CA GLU A 105 10.31 -13.66 9.34
C GLU A 105 9.71 -13.92 7.96
N LYS A 106 10.42 -14.63 7.07
CA LYS A 106 9.89 -15.09 5.78
C LYS A 106 8.72 -16.06 5.95
N TRP A 107 8.81 -16.99 6.89
CA TRP A 107 7.71 -17.91 7.21
C TRP A 107 6.52 -17.18 7.84
N ILE A 108 6.76 -16.20 8.73
CA ILE A 108 5.69 -15.37 9.29
C ILE A 108 5.03 -14.53 8.18
N GLY A 109 5.83 -13.92 7.30
CA GLY A 109 5.33 -13.18 6.14
C GLY A 109 4.52 -14.07 5.20
N PHE A 110 4.95 -15.30 4.96
CA PHE A 110 4.17 -16.28 4.19
C PHE A 110 2.86 -16.68 4.88
N GLY A 111 2.86 -16.79 6.22
CA GLY A 111 1.64 -16.97 7.01
C GLY A 111 0.66 -15.81 6.84
N PHE A 112 1.15 -14.57 6.92
CA PHE A 112 0.34 -13.36 6.68
C PHE A 112 -0.19 -13.31 5.24
N PHE A 113 0.64 -13.67 4.26
CA PHE A 113 0.25 -13.76 2.86
C PHE A 113 -0.94 -14.71 2.68
N LEU A 114 -0.84 -15.94 3.19
CA LEU A 114 -1.93 -16.93 3.11
C LEU A 114 -3.17 -16.51 3.90
N LEU A 115 -3.00 -15.98 5.11
CA LEU A 115 -4.11 -15.49 5.93
C LEU A 115 -4.88 -14.38 5.20
N THR A 116 -4.16 -13.44 4.61
CA THR A 116 -4.75 -12.34 3.86
C THR A 116 -5.49 -12.85 2.63
N MET A 117 -4.92 -13.81 1.88
CA MET A 117 -5.62 -14.41 0.75
C MET A 117 -6.95 -15.07 1.19
N LEU A 118 -6.96 -15.77 2.31
CA LEU A 118 -8.17 -16.39 2.86
C LEU A 118 -9.20 -15.33 3.28
N VAL A 119 -8.77 -14.27 3.96
CA VAL A 119 -9.66 -13.17 4.37
C VAL A 119 -10.24 -12.47 3.14
N THR A 120 -9.40 -12.14 2.16
CA THR A 120 -9.81 -11.47 0.91
C THR A 120 -10.79 -12.33 0.11
N TYR A 121 -10.51 -13.64 0.00
CA TYR A 121 -11.43 -14.59 -0.61
C TYR A 121 -12.77 -14.66 0.15
N GLY A 122 -12.73 -14.66 1.48
CA GLY A 122 -13.92 -14.62 2.33
C GLY A 122 -14.76 -13.36 2.09
N VAL A 123 -14.13 -12.19 2.02
CA VAL A 123 -14.78 -10.91 1.67
C VAL A 123 -15.47 -11.02 0.31
N TYR A 124 -14.78 -11.49 -0.72
CA TYR A 124 -15.36 -11.68 -2.06
C TYR A 124 -16.59 -12.61 -2.05
N ARG A 125 -16.58 -13.67 -1.22
CA ARG A 125 -17.69 -14.62 -1.09
C ARG A 125 -18.89 -14.01 -0.34
N VAL A 126 -18.64 -13.26 0.73
CA VAL A 126 -19.69 -12.63 1.55
C VAL A 126 -20.40 -11.51 0.77
N PHE A 127 -19.66 -10.72 -0.01
CA PHE A 127 -20.22 -9.61 -0.79
C PHE A 127 -20.79 -10.03 -2.16
N GLY A 128 -20.87 -11.35 -2.43
CA GLY A 128 -21.61 -11.87 -3.59
C GLY A 128 -20.98 -11.57 -4.96
N ALA A 129 -19.70 -11.19 -5.00
CA ALA A 129 -19.01 -10.92 -6.26
C ALA A 129 -18.80 -12.23 -7.04
N LYS A 130 -19.18 -12.26 -8.32
CA LYS A 130 -18.79 -13.36 -9.21
C LYS A 130 -17.28 -13.39 -9.29
N ILE A 131 -16.66 -14.48 -8.81
CA ILE A 131 -15.21 -14.64 -8.81
C ILE A 131 -14.75 -14.89 -10.25
N GLY A 132 -14.31 -13.82 -10.92
CA GLY A 132 -13.68 -13.88 -12.22
C GLY A 132 -12.16 -14.08 -12.13
N PRO A 133 -11.47 -14.28 -13.28
CA PRO A 133 -10.01 -14.43 -13.34
C PRO A 133 -9.26 -13.26 -12.69
N THR A 134 -9.77 -12.04 -12.86
CA THR A 134 -9.18 -10.80 -12.32
C THR A 134 -9.26 -10.72 -10.80
N ASN A 135 -10.23 -11.39 -10.17
CA ASN A 135 -10.38 -11.38 -8.71
C ASN A 135 -9.37 -12.33 -8.03
N TYR A 136 -8.96 -13.41 -8.72
CA TYR A 136 -7.86 -14.25 -8.23
C TYR A 136 -6.54 -13.49 -8.20
N VAL A 137 -6.30 -12.66 -9.21
CA VAL A 137 -5.13 -11.76 -9.24
C VAL A 137 -5.20 -10.76 -8.08
N ASP A 138 -6.38 -10.20 -7.82
CA ASP A 138 -6.62 -9.25 -6.72
C ASP A 138 -6.41 -9.87 -5.33
N ILE A 139 -6.88 -11.11 -5.11
CA ILE A 139 -6.63 -11.87 -3.88
C ILE A 139 -5.12 -12.10 -3.68
N PHE A 140 -4.41 -12.42 -4.75
CA PHE A 140 -2.96 -12.64 -4.72
C PHE A 140 -2.18 -11.35 -4.43
N THR A 141 -2.51 -10.24 -5.11
CA THR A 141 -1.86 -8.94 -4.87
C THR A 141 -2.17 -8.40 -3.48
N SER A 142 -3.38 -8.62 -2.96
CA SER A 142 -3.73 -8.26 -1.57
C SER A 142 -2.80 -8.92 -0.55
N GLY A 143 -2.51 -10.23 -0.72
CA GLY A 143 -1.55 -10.92 0.12
C GLY A 143 -0.15 -10.30 0.06
N ILE A 144 0.30 -9.88 -1.13
CA ILE A 144 1.59 -9.22 -1.31
C ILE A 144 1.62 -7.89 -0.56
N PHE A 145 0.62 -7.03 -0.75
CA PHE A 145 0.57 -5.71 -0.12
C PHE A 145 0.48 -5.78 1.40
N PHE A 146 -0.31 -6.71 1.94
CA PHE A 146 -0.40 -6.90 3.39
C PHE A 146 0.94 -7.33 3.99
N THR A 147 1.62 -8.27 3.33
CA THR A 147 2.96 -8.72 3.74
C THR A 147 3.98 -7.60 3.60
N ALA A 148 3.91 -6.83 2.52
CA ALA A 148 4.75 -5.66 2.28
C ALA A 148 4.58 -4.62 3.39
N MET A 149 3.33 -4.34 3.79
CA MET A 149 3.03 -3.36 4.83
C MET A 149 3.51 -3.82 6.21
N TRP A 150 3.39 -5.11 6.52
CA TRP A 150 3.98 -5.67 7.74
C TRP A 150 5.51 -5.57 7.74
N TYR A 151 6.17 -5.91 6.63
CA TYR A 151 7.62 -5.73 6.49
C TYR A 151 8.05 -4.27 6.58
N MET A 152 7.26 -3.35 6.03
CA MET A 152 7.49 -1.91 6.12
C MET A 152 7.41 -1.44 7.58
N ALA A 153 6.39 -1.86 8.32
CA ALA A 153 6.24 -1.58 9.74
C ALA A 153 7.42 -2.08 10.58
N ASN A 154 8.09 -3.16 10.15
CA ASN A 154 9.29 -3.72 10.79
C ASN A 154 10.62 -3.27 10.15
N LYS A 155 10.61 -2.23 9.29
CA LYS A 155 11.75 -1.71 8.52
C LYS A 155 12.58 -2.79 7.80
N LYS A 156 11.91 -3.75 7.17
CA LYS A 156 12.56 -4.80 6.38
C LYS A 156 12.76 -4.35 4.95
N LEU A 157 13.96 -4.49 4.39
CA LEU A 157 14.26 -4.05 3.01
C LEU A 157 13.34 -4.70 1.97
N GLU A 158 12.95 -5.95 2.20
CA GLU A 158 12.09 -6.77 1.35
C GLU A 158 10.67 -6.20 1.20
N ASN A 159 10.27 -5.25 2.05
CA ASN A 159 9.01 -4.52 1.86
C ASN A 159 8.93 -3.92 0.45
N TRP A 160 10.01 -3.28 0.00
CA TRP A 160 10.03 -2.59 -1.29
C TRP A 160 9.99 -3.57 -2.46
N THR A 161 10.61 -4.74 -2.31
CA THR A 161 10.54 -5.80 -3.33
C THR A 161 9.11 -6.31 -3.48
N LEU A 162 8.38 -6.47 -2.37
CA LEU A 162 6.97 -6.86 -2.41
C LEU A 162 6.09 -5.74 -2.98
N TRP A 163 6.32 -4.47 -2.63
CA TRP A 163 5.62 -3.33 -3.22
C TRP A 163 5.80 -3.28 -4.75
N ILE A 164 7.05 -3.39 -5.24
CA ILE A 164 7.33 -3.40 -6.69
C ILE A 164 6.62 -4.57 -7.38
N LEU A 165 6.68 -5.77 -6.78
CA LEU A 165 6.04 -6.95 -7.35
C LEU A 165 4.52 -6.81 -7.39
N GLY A 166 3.91 -6.31 -6.31
CA GLY A 166 2.48 -6.02 -6.24
C GLY A 166 2.06 -4.98 -7.28
N ASP A 167 2.77 -3.86 -7.36
CA ASP A 167 2.45 -2.77 -8.29
C ASP A 167 2.55 -3.22 -9.76
N LEU A 168 3.59 -3.99 -10.12
CA LEU A 168 3.76 -4.53 -11.49
C LEU A 168 2.60 -5.44 -11.93
N ILE A 169 1.91 -6.09 -10.99
CA ILE A 169 0.73 -6.91 -11.27
C ILE A 169 -0.54 -6.03 -11.28
N THR A 170 -0.64 -5.06 -10.38
CA THR A 170 -1.82 -4.21 -10.22
C THR A 170 -1.98 -3.17 -11.34
N VAL A 171 -0.89 -2.59 -11.85
CA VAL A 171 -0.90 -1.63 -12.96
C VAL A 171 -1.64 -2.16 -14.21
N PRO A 172 -1.27 -3.33 -14.78
CA PRO A 172 -1.98 -3.88 -15.93
C PRO A 172 -3.39 -4.36 -15.58
N LEU A 173 -3.62 -4.83 -14.35
CA LEU A 173 -4.95 -5.24 -13.89
C LEU A 173 -5.94 -4.06 -13.91
N TYR A 174 -5.53 -2.90 -13.39
CA TYR A 174 -6.36 -1.71 -13.36
C TYR A 174 -6.49 -1.05 -14.73
N ALA A 175 -5.45 -1.10 -15.56
CA ALA A 175 -5.56 -0.70 -16.95
C ALA A 175 -6.60 -1.53 -17.71
N TYR A 176 -6.61 -2.85 -17.51
CA TYR A 176 -7.59 -3.75 -18.11
C TYR A 176 -9.03 -3.50 -17.61
N ARG A 177 -9.18 -3.07 -16.34
CA ARG A 177 -10.50 -2.71 -15.76
C ARG A 177 -11.01 -1.33 -16.20
N GLY A 178 -10.23 -0.55 -16.94
CA GLY A 178 -10.62 0.81 -17.36
C GLY A 178 -10.32 1.89 -16.31
N TRP A 179 -9.56 1.56 -15.26
CA TRP A 179 -9.32 2.45 -14.11
C TRP A 179 -7.99 3.19 -14.30
N GLY A 180 -7.99 4.17 -15.22
CA GLY A 180 -6.77 4.83 -15.67
C GLY A 180 -6.02 5.58 -14.58
N MET A 181 -6.73 6.32 -13.72
CA MET A 181 -6.10 7.11 -12.66
C MET A 181 -5.40 6.22 -11.62
N PHE A 182 -6.04 5.12 -11.21
CA PHE A 182 -5.43 4.16 -10.30
C PHE A 182 -4.23 3.46 -10.95
N SER A 183 -4.33 3.06 -12.22
CA SER A 183 -3.18 2.46 -12.95
C SER A 183 -1.97 3.41 -12.95
N LEU A 184 -2.20 4.71 -13.21
CA LEU A 184 -1.16 5.74 -13.13
C LEU A 184 -0.60 5.90 -11.71
N GLN A 185 -1.46 5.87 -10.68
CA GLN A 185 -1.04 5.93 -9.28
C GLN A 185 -0.07 4.81 -8.92
N TYR A 186 -0.43 3.56 -9.24
CA TYR A 186 0.41 2.39 -8.94
C TYR A 186 1.71 2.40 -9.73
N LEU A 187 1.72 2.99 -10.94
CA LEU A 187 2.95 3.21 -11.69
C LEU A 187 3.88 4.20 -10.97
N ILE A 188 3.34 5.30 -10.44
CA ILE A 188 4.11 6.25 -9.61
C ILE A 188 4.65 5.56 -8.35
N PHE A 189 3.82 4.75 -7.67
CA PHE A 189 4.24 3.95 -6.52
C PHE A 189 5.36 2.99 -6.87
N THR A 190 5.32 2.34 -8.03
CA THR A 190 6.38 1.44 -8.51
C THR A 190 7.72 2.18 -8.59
N VAL A 191 7.72 3.37 -9.20
CA VAL A 191 8.94 4.20 -9.34
C VAL A 191 9.46 4.64 -7.98
N LEU A 192 8.58 5.06 -7.07
CA LEU A 192 8.95 5.44 -5.72
C LEU A 192 9.47 4.25 -4.90
N ALA A 193 8.89 3.06 -5.09
CA ALA A 193 9.30 1.85 -4.41
C ALA A 193 10.69 1.38 -4.85
N ILE A 194 11.01 1.49 -6.15
CA ILE A 194 12.37 1.24 -6.67
C ILE A 194 13.36 2.21 -6.02
N GLN A 195 13.02 3.50 -5.95
CA GLN A 195 13.88 4.50 -5.30
C GLN A 195 14.00 4.25 -3.79
N GLY A 196 12.93 3.82 -3.13
CA GLY A 196 12.90 3.41 -1.72
C GLY A 196 13.84 2.26 -1.44
N TYR A 197 13.77 1.21 -2.27
CA TYR A 197 14.67 0.05 -2.18
C TYR A 197 16.14 0.46 -2.30
N ILE A 198 16.49 1.30 -3.27
CA ILE A 198 17.87 1.76 -3.48
C ILE A 198 18.35 2.59 -2.28
N ALA A 199 17.52 3.53 -1.80
CA ALA A 199 17.85 4.38 -0.66
C ALA A 199 18.07 3.55 0.62
N TRP A 200 17.18 2.61 0.91
CA TRP A 200 17.28 1.76 2.10
C TRP A 200 18.45 0.78 2.02
N LYS A 201 18.73 0.24 0.82
CA LYS A 201 19.91 -0.62 0.60
C LYS A 201 21.21 0.14 0.83
N LYS A 202 21.29 1.41 0.40
CA LYS A 202 22.44 2.28 0.65
C LYS A 202 22.63 2.56 2.14
N ASN A 203 21.55 2.90 2.85
CA ASN A 203 21.59 3.13 4.29
C ASN A 203 22.05 1.88 5.06
N LEU A 204 21.52 0.71 4.69
CA LEU A 204 21.92 -0.57 5.27
C LEU A 204 23.42 -0.84 5.06
N SER A 205 23.93 -0.65 3.84
CA SER A 205 25.35 -0.84 3.53
C SER A 205 26.26 0.08 4.34
N ASN A 206 25.87 1.36 4.51
CA ASN A 206 26.65 2.31 5.28
C ASN A 206 26.66 1.96 6.77
N SER A 207 25.53 1.51 7.32
CA SER A 207 25.43 1.12 8.73
C SER A 207 26.34 -0.07 9.09
N LEU A 208 26.48 -1.04 8.18
CA LEU A 208 27.36 -2.21 8.32
C LEU A 208 28.85 -1.87 8.19
N GLN A 209 29.20 -0.74 7.57
CA GLN A 209 30.60 -0.28 7.44
C GLN A 209 31.06 0.54 8.65
N THR A 210 30.11 1.13 9.39
CA THR A 210 30.37 1.93 10.60
C THR A 210 30.30 1.13 11.90
N SER A 211 29.88 -0.14 11.85
CA SER A 211 29.82 -1.09 12.98
C SER A 211 31.04 -2.00 13.01
#